data_AF-A0A976Q5I4-F1
#
_entry.id   AF-A0A976Q5I4-F1
#
_cell.length_a   1.000
_cell.length_b   1.000
_cell.length_c   1.000
_cell.angle_alpha   90.00
_cell.angle_beta   90.00
_cell.angle_gamma   90.00
#
_symmetry.space_group_name_H-M   'P 1'
#
loop_
_entity.id
_entity.type
_entity.pdbx_description
1 polymer ?
#
loop_
_entity_poly.entity_id
_entity_poly.type
_entity_poly.pdbx_seq_one_letter_code
_entity_poly.pdbx_strand_id
1 'polypeptide(L)' 'MIGKIINIEPEILGGTPVFSGTRVPVKNLFDYLEAGKSIDIFIEDFDT' A
#
# COMPACT_ATOMS: atom_id res chain seq x y z
N MET A 1 3.69 19.41 -7.43
CA MET A 1 2.29 18.93 -7.41
C MET A 1 2.34 17.55 -6.76
N ILE A 2 1.72 17.35 -5.59
CA ILE A 2 1.72 16.04 -4.94
C ILE A 2 0.80 15.15 -5.77
N GLY A 3 1.34 14.12 -6.41
CA GLY A 3 0.54 13.17 -7.20
C GLY A 3 -0.42 12.39 -6.30
N LYS A 4 -1.46 11.78 -6.90
CA LYS A 4 -2.37 10.88 -6.18
C LYS A 4 -1.56 9.71 -5.60
N ILE A 5 -1.43 9.63 -4.28
CA ILE A 5 -0.62 8.58 -3.61
C ILE A 5 -1.44 7.32 -3.31
N ILE A 6 -2.74 7.49 -3.02
CA ILE A 6 -3.65 6.38 -2.76
C ILE A 6 -4.70 6.33 -3.88
N ASN A 7 -4.91 5.14 -4.43
CA ASN A 7 -5.96 4.88 -5.39
C ASN A 7 -7.11 4.07 -4.77
N ILE A 8 -8.33 4.51 -5.05
CA ILE A 8 -9.58 3.90 -4.55
C ILE A 8 -10.56 3.94 -5.72
N GLU A 9 -10.56 2.88 -6.52
CA GLU A 9 -11.42 2.77 -7.70
C GLU A 9 -12.09 1.39 -7.70
N PRO A 10 -13.41 1.29 -7.96
CA PRO A 10 -14.13 0.01 -7.94
C PRO A 10 -13.52 -1.06 -8.86
N GLU A 11 -12.90 -0.62 -9.96
CA GLU A 11 -12.22 -1.48 -10.93
C GLU A 11 -10.88 -2.05 -10.44
N ILE A 12 -10.31 -1.48 -9.36
CA ILE A 12 -9.04 -1.90 -8.77
C ILE A 12 -9.30 -2.51 -7.40
N LEU A 13 -9.11 -3.83 -7.30
CA LEU A 13 -9.34 -4.62 -6.08
C LEU A 13 -10.70 -4.33 -5.41
N GLY A 14 -11.74 -4.10 -6.20
CA GLY A 14 -13.10 -3.86 -5.70
C GLY A 14 -13.24 -2.56 -4.90
N GLY A 15 -12.39 -1.55 -5.15
CA GLY A 15 -12.38 -0.31 -4.38
C GLY A 15 -11.56 -0.37 -3.10
N THR A 16 -10.76 -1.42 -2.89
CA THR A 16 -9.81 -1.46 -1.78
C THR A 16 -8.75 -0.36 -1.96
N PRO A 17 -8.44 0.45 -0.93
CA PRO A 17 -7.38 1.45 -1.01
C PRO A 17 -6.01 0.81 -1.26
N VAL A 18 -5.34 1.23 -2.33
CA VAL A 18 -3.99 0.78 -2.70
C VAL A 18 -3.05 1.96 -2.89
N PHE A 19 -1.73 1.72 -2.80
CA PHE A 19 -0.74 2.71 -3.23
C PHE A 19 -0.81 2.86 -4.76
N SER A 20 -0.92 4.11 -5.24
CA SER A 20 -1.02 4.43 -6.66
C SER A 20 0.15 3.84 -7.45
N GLY A 21 -0.16 3.27 -8.62
CA GLY A 21 0.83 2.57 -9.44
C GLY A 21 1.10 1.13 -9.00
N THR A 22 0.50 0.68 -7.89
CA THR A 22 0.65 -0.69 -7.38
C THR A 22 -0.72 -1.36 -7.19
N ARG A 23 -0.71 -2.66 -6.89
CA ARG A 23 -1.86 -3.37 -6.31
C ARG A 23 -1.66 -3.69 -4.84
N VAL A 24 -0.75 -2.99 -4.16
CA VAL A 24 -0.44 -3.20 -2.74
C VAL A 24 -1.48 -2.45 -1.90
N PRO A 25 -2.32 -3.16 -1.11
CA PRO A 25 -3.27 -2.53 -0.23
C PRO A 25 -2.58 -1.69 0.84
N VAL A 26 -3.15 -0.53 1.16
CA VAL A 26 -2.64 0.32 2.25
C VAL A 26 -2.67 -0.42 3.59
N LYS A 27 -3.64 -1.33 3.77
CA LYS A 27 -3.76 -2.18 4.96
C LYS A 27 -2.47 -2.98 5.24
N ASN A 28 -1.76 -3.43 4.21
CA ASN A 28 -0.55 -4.24 4.39
C ASN A 28 0.52 -3.48 5.20
N LEU A 29 0.65 -2.17 5.00
CA LEU A 29 1.59 -1.36 5.79
C LEU A 29 1.23 -1.41 7.28
N PHE A 30 -0.06 -1.23 7.61
CA PHE A 30 -0.52 -1.29 9.00
C PHE A 30 -0.37 -2.69 9.60
N ASP A 31 -0.62 -3.75 8.83
CA ASP A 31 -0.42 -5.12 9.30
C ASP A 31 1.05 -5.39 9.67
N TYR A 32 2.00 -4.80 8.95
CA TYR A 32 3.43 -4.89 9.28
C TYR A 32 3.76 -4.16 10.57
N LEU A 33 3.25 -2.94 10.72
CA LEU A 33 3.45 -2.12 11.93
C LEU A 33 2.82 -2.78 13.17
N GLU A 34 1.61 -3.35 13.03
CA GLU A 34 0.94 -4.10 14.09
C GLU A 34 1.70 -5.38 14.48
N ALA A 35 2.35 -6.02 13.51
CA ALA A 35 3.24 -7.16 13.76
C ALA A 35 4.61 -6.76 14.35
N GLY A 36 4.85 -5.46 14.60
CA GLY A 36 6.12 -4.95 15.13
C GLY A 36 7.26 -4.92 14.11
N LYS A 37 6.97 -5.05 12.81
CA LYS A 37 7.96 -4.90 11.74
C LYS A 37 8.25 -3.42 11.46
N SER A 38 9.47 -3.12 11.03
CA SER A 38 9.83 -1.76 10.60
C SER A 38 9.27 -1.45 9.21
N ILE A 39 9.24 -0.15 8.89
CA ILE A 39 8.87 0.35 7.55
C ILE A 39 9.87 -0.16 6.50
N ASP A 40 11.16 -0.25 6.84
CA ASP A 40 12.19 -0.74 5.91
C ASP A 40 11.87 -2.14 5.38
N ILE A 41 11.40 -3.05 6.24
CA ILE A 41 11.00 -4.41 5.84
C ILE A 41 9.81 -4.36 4.87
N PHE A 42 8.84 -3.47 5.11
CA PHE A 42 7.72 -3.30 4.18
C PHE A 42 8.20 -2.80 2.81
N ILE A 43 9.15 -1.86 2.79
CA ILE A 43 9.71 -1.38 1.53
C ILE A 43 10.46 -2.51 0.81
N GLU A 44 11.34 -3.24 1.50
CA GLU A 44 12.07 -4.37 0.91
C GLU A 44 11.15 -5.44 0.28
N ASP A 45 9.99 -5.70 0.89
CA ASP A 45 9.03 -6.70 0.41
C ASP A 45 8.19 -6.22 -0.81
N PHE A 46 8.09 -4.92 -1.05
CA PHE A 46 7.22 -4.33 -2.08
C PHE A 46 7.91 -3.37 -3.08
N ASP A 47 9.20 -3.09 -2.91
CA ASP A 47 9.98 -2.26 -3.82
C ASP A 47 10.25 -3.05 -5.12
N THR A 48 9.68 -2.57 -6.24
CA THR A 48 9.82 -3.15 -7.59
C THR A 48 10.11 -2.09 -8.63
#